data_AF-A0A485DBW8-F1
#
_entry.id   AF-A0A485DBW8-F1
#
_cell.length_a   1.000
_cell.length_b   1.000
_cell.length_c   1.000
_cell.angle_alpha   90.00
_cell.angle_beta   90.00
_cell.angle_gamma   90.00
#
_symmetry.space_group_name_H-M   'P 1'
#
loop_
_entity.id
_entity.type
_entity.pdbx_description
1 polymer ?
#
loop_
_entity_poly.entity_id
_entity_poly.type
_entity_poly.pdbx_seq_one_letter_code
_entity_poly.pdbx_strand_id
1 'polypeptide(L)'
;MYNLTQSNVATWNSAAGWYENSGKVRSKGVEAEAHATFFDNLNLIASYTWTDAETVNTTVAGTEGKTPARIPTHMASAFTSYTLPNGALKSLTAGVGVRYIGTSYGDAKNTFKVPAVDLYDAMVSYELGELSSSLKGAKAQFNINNIADTKYVASCAGDSACFYGVGRTVTMTVNYAW
;
A
#
# COMPACT_ATOMS: atom_id res chain seq x y z
N MET A 1 -16.25 2.55 9.16
CA MET A 1 -16.02 1.68 10.35
C MET A 1 -16.55 0.31 10.02
N TYR A 2 -15.84 -0.74 10.41
CA TYR A 2 -16.24 -2.13 10.17
C TYR A 2 -15.93 -3.04 11.35
N ASN A 3 -16.61 -4.17 11.42
CA ASN A 3 -16.33 -5.29 12.32
C ASN A 3 -16.72 -6.59 11.60
N LEU A 4 -15.72 -7.35 11.19
CA LEU A 4 -15.83 -8.54 10.37
C LEU A 4 -15.34 -9.73 11.17
N THR A 5 -16.09 -10.82 11.15
CA THR A 5 -15.70 -12.07 11.79
C THR A 5 -15.80 -13.18 10.76
N GLN A 6 -14.68 -13.86 10.51
CA GLN A 6 -14.60 -15.04 9.67
C GLN A 6 -14.51 -16.27 10.57
N SER A 7 -15.47 -17.17 10.43
CA SER A 7 -15.46 -18.49 11.05
C SER A 7 -14.96 -19.54 10.07
N ASN A 8 -14.61 -20.72 10.56
CA ASN A 8 -14.14 -21.86 9.77
C ASN A 8 -12.86 -21.56 8.96
N VAL A 9 -11.98 -20.74 9.53
CA VAL A 9 -10.64 -20.48 8.99
C VAL A 9 -9.81 -21.77 9.14
N ALA A 10 -9.12 -22.16 8.08
CA ALA A 10 -8.25 -23.33 8.10
C ALA A 10 -7.08 -23.11 9.08
N THR A 11 -6.94 -23.97 10.07
CA THR A 11 -5.84 -24.00 11.03
C THR A 11 -5.05 -25.29 10.85
N TRP A 12 -3.72 -25.20 10.90
CA TRP A 12 -2.86 -26.37 10.84
C TRP A 12 -2.85 -27.10 12.18
N ASN A 13 -3.34 -28.33 12.21
CA ASN A 13 -3.27 -29.17 13.39
C ASN A 13 -1.95 -29.93 13.39
N SER A 14 -1.00 -29.51 14.23
CA SER A 14 0.34 -30.14 14.29
C SER A 14 0.31 -31.55 14.89
N ALA A 15 -0.70 -31.90 15.68
CA ALA A 15 -0.84 -33.24 16.25
C ALA A 15 -1.41 -34.23 15.22
N ALA A 16 -2.26 -33.75 14.33
CA ALA A 16 -2.93 -34.56 13.32
C ALA A 16 -2.19 -34.56 11.95
N GLY A 17 -1.49 -33.48 11.61
CA GLY A 17 -0.75 -33.33 10.36
C GLY A 17 -1.60 -32.90 9.17
N TRP A 18 -2.75 -32.27 9.40
CA TRP A 18 -3.63 -31.71 8.36
C TRP A 18 -4.27 -30.39 8.80
N TYR A 19 -4.88 -29.67 7.85
CA TYR A 19 -5.67 -28.49 8.13
C TYR A 19 -7.10 -28.87 8.55
N GLU A 20 -7.64 -28.12 9.50
CA GLU A 20 -9.03 -28.22 9.93
C GLU A 20 -9.69 -26.83 9.92
N ASN A 21 -10.98 -26.77 9.60
CA ASN A 21 -11.72 -25.51 9.49
C ASN A 21 -12.32 -25.11 10.84
N SER A 22 -11.49 -24.99 11.88
CA SER A 22 -11.93 -24.68 13.25
C SER A 22 -11.54 -23.27 13.71
N GLY A 23 -10.74 -22.54 12.92
CA GLY A 23 -10.29 -21.20 13.27
C GLY A 23 -11.38 -20.13 13.15
N LYS A 24 -11.23 -19.07 13.94
CA LYS A 24 -12.03 -17.86 13.89
C LYS A 24 -11.13 -16.64 13.99
N VAL A 25 -11.23 -15.73 13.02
CA VAL A 25 -10.49 -14.47 13.00
C VAL A 25 -11.48 -13.32 12.95
N ARG A 26 -11.22 -12.28 13.73
CA ARG A 26 -11.98 -11.04 13.71
C ARG A 26 -11.08 -9.90 13.26
N SER A 27 -11.61 -9.03 12.42
CA SER A 27 -10.97 -7.77 12.02
C SER A 27 -11.96 -6.65 12.20
N LYS A 28 -11.61 -5.64 12.99
CA LYS A 28 -12.41 -4.43 13.15
C LYS A 28 -11.52 -3.21 12.89
N GLY A 29 -12.12 -2.13 12.44
CA GLY A 29 -11.32 -1.00 12.02
C GLY A 29 -12.10 0.20 11.52
N VAL A 30 -11.31 1.17 11.09
CA VAL A 30 -11.78 2.38 10.44
C VAL A 30 -10.95 2.58 9.19
N GLU A 31 -11.64 2.85 8.09
CA GLU A 31 -11.06 3.25 6.82
C GLU A 31 -11.66 4.60 6.46
N ALA A 32 -10.79 5.50 6.04
CA ALA A 32 -11.14 6.81 5.54
C ALA A 32 -10.37 7.06 4.24
N GLU A 33 -11.07 7.62 3.27
CA GLU A 33 -10.53 7.96 1.96
C GLU A 33 -11.06 9.33 1.55
N ALA A 34 -10.19 10.14 0.96
CA ALA A 34 -10.50 11.48 0.51
C ALA A 34 -9.96 11.69 -0.90
N HIS A 35 -10.81 12.23 -1.78
CA HIS A 35 -10.48 12.67 -3.12
C HIS A 35 -10.89 14.14 -3.24
N ALA A 36 -9.97 15.00 -3.66
CA ALA A 36 -10.24 16.41 -3.83
C ALA A 36 -9.50 16.97 -5.04
N THR A 37 -10.17 17.88 -5.75
CA THR A 37 -9.56 18.72 -6.78
C THR A 37 -9.73 20.17 -6.35
N PHE A 38 -8.62 20.89 -6.22
CA PHE A 38 -8.59 22.30 -5.89
C PHE A 38 -8.21 23.10 -7.14
N PHE A 39 -8.87 24.24 -7.34
CA PHE A 39 -8.58 25.20 -8.42
C PHE A 39 -8.48 24.57 -9.83
N ASP A 40 -9.22 23.47 -10.06
CA ASP A 40 -9.29 22.68 -11.31
C ASP A 40 -7.98 22.01 -11.76
N ASN A 41 -6.90 22.10 -10.99
CA ASN A 41 -5.59 21.65 -11.43
C ASN A 41 -4.69 21.05 -10.33
N LEU A 42 -5.09 21.11 -9.06
CA LEU A 42 -4.42 20.44 -7.95
C LEU A 42 -5.29 19.27 -7.47
N ASN A 43 -4.85 18.04 -7.72
CA ASN A 43 -5.53 16.84 -7.26
C ASN A 43 -4.88 16.30 -5.99
N LEU A 44 -5.69 15.77 -5.10
CA LEU A 44 -5.27 15.10 -3.87
C LEU A 44 -6.07 13.80 -3.71
N ILE A 45 -5.35 12.72 -3.44
CA ILE A 45 -5.90 11.46 -2.94
C ILE A 45 -5.22 11.16 -1.62
N ALA A 46 -6.00 10.87 -0.58
CA ALA A 46 -5.47 10.47 0.72
C ALA A 46 -6.29 9.32 1.30
N SER A 47 -5.62 8.43 2.02
CA SER A 47 -6.27 7.32 2.71
C SER A 47 -5.62 7.05 4.06
N TYR A 48 -6.44 6.58 4.99
CA TYR A 48 -6.01 6.11 6.30
C TYR A 48 -6.80 4.87 6.68
N THR A 49 -6.08 3.87 7.17
CA THR A 49 -6.64 2.61 7.65
C THR A 49 -6.08 2.33 9.04
N TRP A 50 -6.97 2.05 9.98
CA TRP A 50 -6.66 1.41 11.24
C TRP A 50 -7.35 0.04 11.30
N THR A 51 -6.57 -1.00 11.56
CA THR A 51 -7.02 -2.38 11.59
C THR A 51 -6.59 -3.04 12.90
N ASP A 52 -7.56 -3.49 13.67
CA ASP A 52 -7.39 -4.35 14.84
C ASP A 52 -7.88 -5.76 14.49
N ALA A 53 -6.92 -6.63 14.16
CA ALA A 53 -7.14 -8.01 13.80
C ALA A 53 -6.73 -8.94 14.94
N GLU A 54 -7.53 -9.97 15.17
CA GLU A 54 -7.39 -10.90 16.29
C GLU A 54 -7.80 -12.31 15.88
N THR A 55 -6.99 -13.29 16.26
CA THR A 55 -7.35 -14.71 16.21
C THR A 55 -8.24 -15.01 17.41
N VAL A 56 -9.56 -15.06 17.19
CA VAL A 56 -10.57 -15.23 18.24
C VAL A 56 -10.64 -16.67 18.72
N ASN A 57 -10.44 -17.64 17.83
CA ASN A 57 -10.40 -19.05 18.19
C ASN A 57 -9.50 -19.81 17.21
N THR A 58 -8.76 -20.80 17.70
CA THR A 58 -7.78 -21.55 16.91
C THR A 58 -7.35 -22.80 17.66
N THR A 59 -6.98 -23.84 16.92
CA THR A 59 -6.37 -25.05 17.49
C THR A 59 -4.85 -24.96 17.60
N VAL A 60 -4.24 -23.87 17.09
CA VAL A 60 -2.80 -23.63 17.18
C VAL A 60 -2.45 -23.00 18.53
N ALA A 61 -1.78 -23.77 19.38
CA ALA A 61 -1.42 -23.35 20.74
C ALA A 61 -0.65 -22.01 20.76
N GLY A 62 -1.10 -21.10 21.62
CA GLY A 62 -0.47 -19.80 21.87
C GLY A 62 -0.77 -18.71 20.84
N THR A 63 -1.73 -18.93 19.93
CA THR A 63 -2.13 -17.92 18.93
C THR A 63 -3.53 -17.33 19.17
N GLU A 64 -4.34 -17.90 20.07
CA GLU A 64 -5.62 -17.31 20.47
C GLU A 64 -5.41 -15.96 21.18
N GLY A 65 -6.23 -14.96 20.84
CA GLY A 65 -6.11 -13.57 21.30
C GLY A 65 -4.94 -12.80 20.68
N LYS A 66 -4.19 -13.39 19.74
CA LYS A 66 -3.06 -12.75 19.05
C LYS A 66 -3.45 -12.15 17.71
N THR A 67 -2.74 -11.11 17.29
CA THR A 67 -2.93 -10.51 15.98
C THR A 67 -2.29 -11.40 14.91
N PRO A 68 -2.98 -11.74 13.82
CA PRO A 68 -2.36 -12.48 12.72
C PRO A 68 -1.12 -11.75 12.16
N ALA A 69 -0.13 -12.51 11.70
CA ALA A 69 1.06 -11.94 11.09
C ALA A 69 0.72 -11.13 9.83
N ARG A 70 1.61 -10.19 9.46
CA ARG A 70 1.55 -9.39 8.21
C ARG A 70 0.40 -8.40 8.09
N ILE A 71 -0.33 -8.15 9.17
CA ILE A 71 -1.38 -7.11 9.20
C ILE A 71 -0.82 -5.87 9.91
N PRO A 72 -0.47 -4.80 9.18
CA PRO A 72 -0.12 -3.53 9.81
C PRO A 72 -1.32 -2.96 10.57
N THR A 73 -1.10 -2.49 11.79
CA THR A 73 -2.17 -1.86 12.59
C THR A 73 -2.63 -0.53 12.00
N HIS A 74 -1.71 0.21 11.39
CA HIS A 74 -1.98 1.49 10.75
C HIS A 74 -1.35 1.53 9.36
N MET A 75 -2.09 2.07 8.40
CA MET A 75 -1.57 2.45 7.09
C MET A 75 -2.10 3.84 6.75
N ALA A 76 -1.26 4.64 6.09
CA ALA A 76 -1.66 5.94 5.59
C ALA A 76 -1.00 6.19 4.24
N SER A 77 -1.69 6.88 3.35
CA SER A 77 -1.08 7.37 2.13
C SER A 77 -1.66 8.70 1.72
N ALA A 78 -0.85 9.51 1.05
CA ALA A 78 -1.31 10.73 0.40
C ALA A 78 -0.52 10.93 -0.88
N PHE A 79 -1.20 11.30 -1.95
CA PHE A 79 -0.62 11.62 -3.24
C PHE A 79 -1.27 12.89 -3.76
N THR A 80 -0.46 13.86 -4.16
CA THR A 80 -0.94 15.10 -4.77
C THR A 80 -0.29 15.31 -6.13
N SER A 81 -1.03 15.86 -7.07
CA SER A 81 -0.52 16.23 -8.39
C SER A 81 -1.05 17.58 -8.81
N TYR A 82 -0.21 18.34 -9.51
CA TYR A 82 -0.52 19.66 -10.01
C TYR A 82 -0.24 19.74 -11.50
N THR A 83 -1.24 20.17 -12.27
CA THR A 83 -1.13 20.40 -13.71
C THR A 83 -0.99 21.89 -13.99
N LEU A 84 0.05 22.29 -14.69
CA LEU A 84 0.25 23.68 -15.10
C LEU A 84 -0.83 24.07 -16.13
N PRO A 85 -1.71 25.05 -15.82
CA PRO A 85 -2.81 25.38 -16.71
C PRO A 85 -2.35 26.20 -17.92
N ASN A 86 -1.31 27.03 -17.73
CA ASN A 86 -0.87 28.04 -18.69
C ASN A 86 0.67 28.16 -18.72
N GLY A 87 1.19 28.92 -19.70
CA GLY A 87 2.61 29.25 -19.83
C GLY A 87 3.40 28.24 -20.67
N ALA A 88 4.73 28.36 -20.64
CA ALA A 88 5.64 27.59 -21.49
C ALA A 88 5.62 26.06 -21.22
N LEU A 89 5.11 25.65 -20.05
CA LEU A 89 4.98 24.25 -19.63
C LEU A 89 3.51 23.85 -19.42
N LYS A 90 2.58 24.50 -20.13
CA LYS A 90 1.15 24.17 -20.09
C LYS A 90 0.94 22.66 -20.28
N SER A 91 0.06 22.05 -19.48
CA SER A 91 -0.23 20.61 -19.47
C SER A 91 0.89 19.73 -18.89
N LEU A 92 1.95 20.30 -18.30
CA LEU A 92 2.87 19.55 -17.46
C LEU A 92 2.23 19.26 -16.11
N THR A 93 2.20 17.98 -15.74
CA THR A 93 1.71 17.50 -14.45
C THR A 93 2.91 17.02 -13.63
N ALA A 94 3.05 17.53 -12.41
CA ALA A 94 4.01 17.03 -11.43
C ALA A 94 3.25 16.50 -10.22
N GLY A 95 3.67 15.36 -9.68
CA GLY A 95 3.04 14.77 -8.50
C GLY A 95 4.04 14.14 -7.56
N VAL A 96 3.67 14.13 -6.28
CA VAL A 96 4.45 13.54 -5.19
C VAL A 96 3.51 12.86 -4.20
N GLY A 97 4.00 11.83 -3.54
CA GLY A 97 3.24 11.17 -2.49
C GLY A 97 4.09 10.44 -1.47
N VAL A 98 3.42 10.06 -0.40
CA VAL A 98 3.96 9.31 0.72
C VAL A 98 3.07 8.11 1.03
N ARG A 99 3.68 7.00 1.41
CA ARG A 99 3.04 5.79 1.91
C ARG A 99 3.68 5.41 3.23
N TYR A 100 2.87 5.38 4.29
CA TYR A 100 3.23 4.84 5.59
C TYR A 100 2.65 3.43 5.73
N ILE A 101 3.52 2.46 5.98
CA ILE A 101 3.14 1.09 6.33
C ILE A 101 3.54 0.90 7.79
N GLY A 102 2.55 0.76 8.67
CA GLY A 102 2.78 0.61 10.10
C GLY A 102 3.39 -0.74 10.47
N THR A 103 3.70 -0.88 11.75
CA THR A 103 4.24 -2.12 12.31
C THR A 103 3.24 -3.27 12.19
N SER A 104 3.73 -4.45 11.82
CA SER A 104 2.98 -5.71 11.85
C SER A 104 3.70 -6.77 12.67
N TYR A 105 3.01 -7.84 13.07
CA TYR A 105 3.68 -9.01 13.63
C TYR A 105 4.29 -9.86 12.52
N GLY A 106 5.45 -10.46 12.80
CA GLY A 106 6.15 -11.34 11.87
C GLY A 106 5.70 -12.79 11.93
N ASP A 107 5.03 -13.19 13.02
CA ASP A 107 4.50 -14.54 13.24
C ASP A 107 3.14 -14.51 13.99
N ALA A 108 2.42 -15.63 13.94
CA ALA A 108 1.09 -15.75 14.56
C ALA A 108 1.13 -15.79 16.10
N LYS A 109 2.29 -16.10 16.69
CA LYS A 109 2.51 -16.08 18.15
C LYS A 109 2.89 -14.70 18.68
N ASN A 110 3.09 -13.73 17.79
CA ASN A 110 3.45 -12.34 18.10
C ASN A 110 4.80 -12.22 18.84
N THR A 111 5.77 -13.06 18.50
CA THR A 111 7.10 -13.08 19.15
C THR A 111 8.02 -11.96 18.66
N PHE A 112 7.82 -11.47 17.43
CA PHE A 112 8.56 -10.33 16.89
C PHE A 112 7.70 -9.48 15.94
N LYS A 113 8.19 -8.27 15.66
CA LYS A 113 7.52 -7.27 14.83
C LYS A 113 8.34 -6.93 13.59
N VAL A 114 7.66 -6.68 12.49
CA VAL A 114 8.21 -6.05 11.29
C VAL A 114 8.11 -4.54 11.47
N PRO A 115 9.22 -3.78 11.42
CA PRO A 115 9.19 -2.33 11.63
C PRO A 115 8.32 -1.59 10.63
N ALA A 116 7.81 -0.42 11.04
CA ALA A 116 7.12 0.48 10.13
C ALA A 116 8.09 1.10 9.10
N VAL A 117 7.56 1.57 7.97
CA VAL A 117 8.32 2.24 6.92
C VAL A 117 7.53 3.38 6.28
N ASP A 118 8.24 4.44 5.94
CA ASP A 118 7.79 5.51 5.06
C ASP A 118 8.43 5.37 3.68
N LEU A 119 7.62 5.45 2.64
CA LEU A 119 8.04 5.44 1.25
C LEU A 119 7.56 6.70 0.55
N TYR A 120 8.43 7.28 -0.27
CA TYR A 120 8.14 8.50 -1.02
C TYR A 120 8.17 8.19 -2.51
N ASP A 121 7.20 8.73 -3.24
CA ASP A 121 7.00 8.48 -4.67
C ASP A 121 6.81 9.82 -5.40
N ALA A 122 7.18 9.87 -6.68
CA ALA A 122 6.95 11.05 -7.53
C ALA A 122 6.67 10.67 -8.97
N MET A 123 5.99 11.58 -9.66
CA MET A 123 5.72 11.48 -11.09
C MET A 123 5.84 12.84 -11.78
N VAL A 124 6.26 12.83 -13.03
CA VAL A 124 6.14 13.97 -13.94
C VAL A 124 5.58 13.47 -15.27
N SER A 125 4.61 14.18 -15.84
CA SER A 125 4.06 13.85 -17.15
C SER A 125 3.79 15.09 -17.97
N TYR A 126 3.83 14.96 -19.28
CA TYR A 126 3.65 16.09 -20.19
C TYR A 126 2.93 15.66 -21.48
N GLU A 127 1.96 16.47 -21.88
CA GLU A 127 1.26 16.34 -23.16
C GLU A 127 2.17 16.87 -24.27
N LEU A 128 2.70 15.98 -25.11
CA LEU A 128 3.69 16.32 -26.13
C LEU A 128 3.09 17.15 -27.28
N GLY A 129 1.76 17.15 -27.40
CA GLY A 129 1.03 18.00 -28.33
C GLY A 129 1.23 19.51 -28.08
N GLU A 130 1.62 19.91 -26.87
CA GLU A 130 1.93 21.32 -26.56
C GLU A 130 3.27 21.76 -27.15
N LEU A 131 4.17 20.82 -27.51
CA LEU A 131 5.43 21.11 -28.19
C LEU A 131 5.30 21.15 -29.70
N SER A 132 4.48 20.26 -30.27
CA SER A 132 4.28 20.15 -31.71
C SER A 132 2.92 19.54 -32.01
N SER A 133 2.21 20.12 -32.99
CA SER A 133 0.95 19.58 -33.49
C SER A 133 1.07 18.17 -34.06
N SER A 134 2.27 17.77 -34.51
CA SER A 134 2.54 16.40 -34.99
C SER A 134 2.51 15.35 -33.88
N LEU A 135 2.61 15.76 -32.61
CA LEU A 135 2.59 14.88 -31.43
C LEU A 135 1.25 14.98 -30.66
N LYS A 136 0.22 15.58 -31.27
CA LYS A 136 -1.11 15.66 -30.65
C LYS A 136 -1.64 14.25 -30.33
N GLY A 137 -2.06 14.04 -29.09
CA GLY A 137 -2.47 12.73 -28.57
C GLY A 137 -1.34 11.91 -27.93
N ALA A 138 -0.08 12.36 -28.03
CA ALA A 138 1.05 11.73 -27.37
C ALA A 138 1.32 12.32 -25.98
N LYS A 139 1.59 11.45 -25.01
CA LYS A 139 1.95 11.80 -23.63
C LYS A 139 3.21 11.07 -23.19
N ALA A 140 4.15 11.79 -22.59
CA ALA A 140 5.31 11.20 -21.92
C ALA A 140 5.12 11.28 -20.40
N GLN A 141 5.48 10.22 -19.68
CA GLN A 141 5.40 10.16 -18.23
C GLN A 141 6.61 9.44 -17.64
N PHE A 142 7.17 10.03 -16.60
CA PHE A 142 8.23 9.51 -15.77
C PHE A 142 7.68 9.28 -14.35
N ASN A 143 7.94 8.11 -13.79
CA ASN A 143 7.58 7.77 -12.41
C ASN A 143 8.82 7.25 -11.67
N ILE A 144 8.93 7.61 -10.40
CA ILE A 144 9.90 7.06 -9.48
C ILE A 144 9.19 6.65 -8.19
N ASN A 145 9.27 5.37 -7.86
CA ASN A 145 8.75 4.81 -6.62
C ASN A 145 9.89 4.50 -5.64
N ASN A 146 9.64 4.72 -4.35
CA ASN A 146 10.67 4.60 -3.30
C ASN A 146 11.90 5.47 -3.64
N ILE A 147 11.70 6.80 -3.71
CA ILE A 147 12.73 7.78 -4.06
C ILE A 147 13.94 7.67 -3.13
N ALA A 148 13.73 7.39 -1.85
CA ALA A 148 14.83 7.26 -0.88
C ALA A 148 15.66 5.97 -1.07
N ASP A 149 15.23 5.04 -1.93
CA ASP A 149 15.77 3.68 -2.05
C ASP A 149 15.86 2.97 -0.68
N THR A 150 14.83 3.17 0.13
CA THR A 150 14.73 2.57 1.46
C THR A 150 14.74 1.06 1.32
N LYS A 151 15.69 0.39 1.99
CA LYS A 151 15.72 -1.06 2.16
C LYS A 151 14.92 -1.43 3.41
N TYR A 152 13.86 -2.20 3.23
CA TYR A 152 12.98 -2.58 4.33
C TYR A 152 12.42 -4.00 4.13
N VAL A 153 12.02 -4.62 5.23
CA VAL A 153 11.26 -5.87 5.21
C VAL A 153 9.78 -5.51 5.12
N ALA A 154 9.09 -5.94 4.05
CA ALA A 154 7.69 -5.62 3.83
C ALA A 154 6.77 -6.50 4.70
N SER A 155 7.12 -7.76 4.91
CA SER A 155 6.37 -8.69 5.76
C SER A 155 7.19 -9.95 6.08
N CYS A 156 6.74 -10.73 7.07
CA CYS A 156 7.30 -12.05 7.38
C CYS A 156 6.20 -13.11 7.56
N ALA A 157 6.51 -14.37 7.26
CA ALA A 157 5.68 -15.57 7.48
C ALA A 157 6.05 -16.34 8.77
N GLY A 158 6.98 -15.81 9.55
CA GLY A 158 7.76 -16.53 10.53
C GLY A 158 9.20 -16.00 10.54
N ASP A 159 9.97 -16.42 11.52
CA ASP A 159 11.38 -16.05 11.74
C ASP A 159 12.31 -16.42 10.57
N SER A 160 11.98 -17.47 9.84
CA SER A 160 12.75 -18.03 8.74
C SER A 160 12.29 -17.60 7.34
N ALA A 161 11.23 -16.78 7.24
CA ALA A 161 10.64 -16.38 5.97
C ALA A 161 10.20 -14.91 6.00
N CYS A 162 11.12 -14.00 5.69
CA CYS A 162 10.86 -12.58 5.55
C CYS A 162 11.10 -12.10 4.11
N PHE A 163 10.31 -11.12 3.67
CA PHE A 163 10.32 -10.63 2.29
C PHE A 163 10.69 -9.16 2.27
N TYR A 164 11.73 -8.83 1.50
CA TYR A 164 12.09 -7.45 1.25
C TYR A 164 11.01 -6.74 0.43
N GLY A 165 10.77 -5.48 0.77
CA GLY A 165 10.00 -4.61 -0.09
C GLY A 165 10.77 -4.24 -1.35
N VAL A 166 10.03 -3.80 -2.37
CA VAL A 166 10.63 -3.36 -3.64
C VAL A 166 11.50 -2.12 -3.40
N GLY A 167 12.72 -2.16 -3.92
CA GLY A 167 13.63 -1.02 -3.93
C GLY A 167 13.16 0.11 -4.86
N ARG A 168 14.02 1.10 -5.10
CA ARG A 168 13.69 2.17 -6.03
C ARG A 168 13.35 1.62 -7.41
N THR A 169 12.19 1.99 -7.93
CA THR A 169 11.75 1.63 -9.28
C THR A 169 11.56 2.89 -10.09
N VAL A 170 12.12 2.91 -11.30
CA VAL A 170 12.02 4.03 -12.23
C VAL A 170 11.34 3.54 -13.50
N THR A 171 10.32 4.26 -13.96
CA THR A 171 9.55 3.88 -15.15
C THR A 171 9.34 5.10 -16.03
N MET A 172 9.65 4.94 -17.32
CA MET A 172 9.34 5.90 -18.36
C MET A 172 8.31 5.28 -19.30
N THR A 173 7.27 6.03 -19.63
CA THR A 173 6.18 5.58 -20.50
C THR A 173 5.87 6.66 -21.51
N VAL A 174 5.66 6.25 -22.76
CA VAL A 174 5.13 7.12 -23.82
C VAL A 174 3.86 6.46 -24.34
N ASN A 175 2.76 7.18 -24.31
CA ASN A 175 1.46 6.72 -24.76
C ASN A 175 0.98 7.59 -25.92
N TYR A 176 0.18 7.01 -26.82
CA TYR A 176 -0.45 7.72 -27.92
C TYR A 176 -1.92 7.30 -28.05
N ALA A 177 -2.81 8.27 -28.16
CA ALA A 177 -4.24 8.07 -28.42
C ALA A 177 -4.63 8.73 -29.75
N TRP A 178 -5.33 7.97 -30.61
CA TRP A 178 -5.80 8.38 -31.95
C TRP A 178 -7.29 8.74 -31.96
#